data_AF-A0A1H7MTA4-F1
#
_entry.id   AF-A0A1H7MTA4-F1
#
_cell.length_a   1.000
_cell.length_b   1.000
_cell.length_c   1.000
_cell.angle_alpha   90.00
_cell.angle_beta   90.00
_cell.angle_gamma   90.00
#
_symmetry.space_group_name_H-M   'P 1'
#
loop_
_entity.id
_entity.type
_entity.pdbx_description
1 polymer ?
#
loop_
_entity_poly.entity_id
_entity_poly.type
_entity_poly.pdbx_seq_one_letter_code
_entity_poly.pdbx_strand_id
1 'polypeptide(L)'
;MLVEAGETRYAIEATSVMEVALPGEDGSNLRGMWEVTDLAALLGGPPENVPGMVVVLDVSPTLAVRVRSVVEVADVARAPFFLLPPGLGDTLAPLSRGAVLHKDRLYLELIPEALPQGMAPLLQTLQRPIHLAQTPPERALVFESQGRLFGLPLSLVSQVLARGESFSMLPARSGPVAGIFPHAQILWPVFSAPALLGERAEAEPFFVLTEPAGHNVGLCANRVLGVLQRFEATEAHGEFTAPGLTGPALFLDLPRMFS
;
A
#
# COMPACT_ATOMS: atom_id res chain seq x y z
N MET A 1 -2.38 19.55 7.94
CA MET A 1 -2.86 19.71 6.55
C MET A 1 -2.91 18.35 5.87
N LEU A 2 -4.01 18.02 5.20
CA LEU A 2 -4.22 16.75 4.52
C LEU A 2 -4.11 16.97 3.01
N VAL A 3 -3.29 16.16 2.34
CA VAL A 3 -2.99 16.31 0.91
C VAL A 3 -3.01 14.96 0.20
N GLU A 4 -3.14 15.00 -1.13
CA GLU A 4 -3.00 13.84 -2.00
C GLU A 4 -1.84 14.07 -2.96
N ALA A 5 -0.95 13.07 -3.09
CA ALA A 5 0.05 13.03 -4.15
C ALA A 5 0.20 11.57 -4.63
N GLY A 6 0.02 11.39 -5.93
CA GLY A 6 0.06 10.15 -6.68
C GLY A 6 -0.63 8.99 -6.00
N GLU A 7 -1.94 8.89 -5.91
CA GLU A 7 -2.67 7.75 -5.27
C GLU A 7 -2.39 7.49 -3.77
N THR A 8 -1.42 8.16 -3.15
CA THR A 8 -1.18 8.13 -1.71
C THR A 8 -1.70 9.41 -1.06
N ARG A 9 -2.11 9.28 0.20
CA ARG A 9 -2.64 10.37 1.02
C ARG A 9 -1.67 10.67 2.15
N TYR A 10 -1.46 11.95 2.42
CA TYR A 10 -0.49 12.39 3.40
C TYR A 10 -1.08 13.40 4.38
N ALA A 11 -0.66 13.29 5.63
CA ALA A 11 -0.83 14.32 6.64
C ALA A 11 0.51 15.02 6.85
N ILE A 12 0.49 16.35 6.75
CA ILE A 12 1.65 17.22 6.99
C ILE A 12 1.30 18.13 8.15
N GLU A 13 2.21 18.27 9.11
CA GLU A 13 2.04 19.18 10.23
C GLU A 13 1.86 20.62 9.72
N ALA A 14 0.79 21.30 10.16
CA ALA A 14 0.43 22.60 9.59
C ALA A 14 1.44 23.70 9.93
N THR A 15 2.16 23.56 11.04
CA THR A 15 3.25 24.45 11.48
C THR A 15 4.46 24.38 10.56
N SER A 16 4.67 23.26 9.86
CA SER A 16 5.72 23.10 8.86
C SER A 16 5.31 23.61 7.47
N VAL A 17 4.16 24.27 7.31
CA VAL A 17 3.67 24.78 6.02
C VAL A 17 3.70 26.31 6.02
N MET A 18 4.50 26.90 5.14
CA MET A 18 4.60 28.36 4.99
C MET A 18 3.49 28.93 4.11
N GLU A 19 3.25 28.30 2.96
CA GLU A 19 2.20 28.73 2.03
C GLU A 19 1.68 27.56 1.19
N VAL A 20 0.44 27.74 0.71
CA VAL A 20 -0.16 26.90 -0.34
C VAL A 20 -0.52 27.83 -1.50
N ALA A 21 -0.05 27.49 -2.69
CA ALA A 21 -0.22 28.33 -3.87
C ALA A 21 -0.57 27.50 -5.10
N LEU A 22 -1.12 28.19 -6.12
CA LEU A 22 -1.16 27.63 -7.45
C LEU A 22 0.26 27.59 -8.05
N PRO A 23 0.58 26.57 -8.87
CA PRO A 23 1.85 26.55 -9.60
C PRO A 23 1.99 27.78 -10.51
N GLY A 24 3.22 28.21 -10.78
CA GLY A 24 3.50 29.21 -11.82
C GLY A 24 3.17 28.70 -13.23
N GLU A 25 3.24 29.58 -14.24
CA GLU A 25 2.84 29.24 -15.63
C GLU A 25 3.55 27.98 -16.17
N ASP A 26 4.84 27.82 -15.87
CA ASP A 26 5.64 26.67 -16.31
C ASP A 26 5.59 25.47 -15.33
N GLY A 27 4.93 25.62 -14.18
CA GLY A 27 4.79 24.59 -13.14
C GLY A 27 6.07 24.16 -12.40
N SER A 28 7.24 24.53 -12.92
CA SER A 28 8.57 24.17 -12.41
C SER A 28 9.07 25.07 -11.29
N ASN A 29 8.52 26.28 -11.19
CA ASN A 29 8.91 27.26 -10.20
C ASN A 29 7.70 27.95 -9.59
N LEU A 30 7.79 28.26 -8.29
CA LEU A 30 6.86 29.13 -7.61
C LEU A 30 7.45 30.54 -7.53
N ARG A 31 6.80 31.49 -8.22
CA ARG A 31 7.17 32.92 -8.29
C ARG A 31 8.64 33.16 -8.71
N GLY A 32 9.25 32.23 -9.45
CA GLY A 32 10.63 32.30 -9.92
C GLY A 32 11.70 32.19 -8.81
N MET A 33 11.31 31.84 -7.57
CA MET A 33 12.23 31.76 -6.43
C MET A 33 12.46 30.33 -5.93
N TRP A 34 11.42 29.48 -5.97
CA TRP A 34 11.50 28.12 -5.46
C TRP A 34 11.28 27.11 -6.57
N GLU A 35 12.23 26.19 -6.74
CA GLU A 35 12.06 25.01 -7.58
C GLU A 35 11.00 24.10 -6.99
N VAL A 36 10.02 23.74 -7.82
CA VAL A 36 8.88 22.92 -7.41
C VAL A 36 9.19 21.46 -7.73
N THR A 37 9.27 20.63 -6.69
CA THR A 37 9.47 19.19 -6.83
C THR A 37 8.15 18.43 -6.69
N ASP A 38 7.90 17.45 -7.54
CA ASP A 38 6.70 16.61 -7.42
C ASP A 38 6.78 15.68 -6.20
N LEU A 39 5.82 15.76 -5.27
CA LEU A 39 5.86 14.95 -4.04
C LEU A 39 5.75 13.45 -4.33
N ALA A 40 4.96 13.04 -5.32
CA ALA A 40 4.84 11.63 -5.67
C ALA A 40 6.17 11.10 -6.23
N ALA A 41 6.79 11.85 -7.14
CA ALA A 41 8.11 11.51 -7.69
C ALA A 41 9.20 11.53 -6.61
N LEU A 42 9.16 12.50 -5.70
CA LEU A 42 10.10 12.62 -4.59
C LEU A 42 10.06 11.38 -3.68
N LEU A 43 8.88 10.80 -3.51
CA LEU A 43 8.67 9.59 -2.71
C LEU A 43 8.77 8.29 -3.54
N GLY A 44 9.27 8.36 -4.78
CA GLY A 44 9.53 7.20 -5.63
C GLY A 44 8.34 6.70 -6.47
N GLY A 45 7.25 7.46 -6.51
CA GLY A 45 6.10 7.23 -7.37
C GLY A 45 6.23 7.89 -8.75
N PRO A 46 5.25 7.71 -9.65
CA PRO A 46 5.19 8.46 -10.90
C PRO A 46 4.82 9.94 -10.62
N PRO A 47 5.38 10.90 -11.37
CA PRO A 47 5.03 12.31 -11.22
C PRO A 47 3.57 12.60 -11.57
N GLU A 48 3.00 13.66 -10.99
CA GLU A 48 1.66 14.11 -11.34
C GLU A 48 1.59 14.65 -12.77
N ASN A 49 0.53 14.24 -13.49
CA ASN A 49 0.23 14.71 -14.84
C ASN A 49 -0.57 16.02 -14.86
N VAL A 50 -1.07 16.46 -13.71
CA VAL A 50 -1.86 17.68 -13.55
C VAL A 50 -1.07 18.76 -12.81
N PRO A 51 -1.39 20.06 -13.00
CA PRO A 51 -0.67 21.14 -12.33
C PRO A 51 -0.76 21.08 -10.80
N GLY A 52 -1.89 20.61 -10.25
CA GLY A 52 -2.08 20.43 -8.81
C GLY A 52 -1.98 21.73 -8.01
N MET A 53 -1.49 21.63 -6.77
CA MET A 53 -1.16 22.76 -5.89
C MET A 53 0.28 22.62 -5.38
N VAL A 54 0.91 23.75 -5.06
CA VAL A 54 2.24 23.79 -4.47
C VAL A 54 2.12 24.07 -2.97
N VAL A 55 2.79 23.26 -2.18
CA VAL A 55 2.92 23.40 -0.73
C VAL A 55 4.37 23.77 -0.44
N VAL A 56 4.59 24.92 0.19
CA VAL A 56 5.92 25.35 0.63
C VAL A 56 6.11 24.94 2.09
N LEU A 57 7.13 24.13 2.33
CA LEU A 57 7.44 23.56 3.63
C LEU A 57 8.56 24.35 4.33
N ASP A 58 8.32 24.70 5.59
CA ASP A 58 9.28 25.37 6.47
C ASP A 58 10.31 24.36 7.01
N VAL A 59 11.16 23.89 6.11
CA VAL A 59 12.27 22.98 6.40
C VAL A 59 13.57 23.62 5.91
N SER A 60 14.72 23.02 6.24
CA SER A 60 16.03 23.54 5.85
C SER A 60 16.75 22.56 4.92
N PRO A 61 16.97 22.91 3.63
CA PRO A 61 16.48 24.12 2.95
C PRO A 61 14.96 24.06 2.69
N THR A 62 14.33 25.23 2.54
CA THR A 62 12.89 25.36 2.26
C THR A 62 12.52 24.58 1.01
N LEU A 63 11.48 23.76 1.10
CA LEU A 63 11.08 22.85 0.03
C LEU A 63 9.71 23.23 -0.51
N ALA A 64 9.60 23.46 -1.82
CA ALA A 64 8.32 23.62 -2.49
C ALA A 64 7.94 22.30 -3.16
N VAL A 65 6.88 21.64 -2.66
CA VAL A 65 6.39 20.38 -3.22
C VAL A 65 5.07 20.55 -3.95
N ARG A 66 4.98 20.00 -5.16
CA ARG A 66 3.73 19.85 -5.88
C ARG A 66 2.98 18.64 -5.35
N VAL A 67 1.72 18.87 -5.00
CA VAL A 67 0.74 17.85 -4.63
C VAL A 67 -0.42 17.90 -5.63
N ARG A 68 -1.15 16.80 -5.76
CA ARG A 68 -2.34 16.76 -6.61
C ARG A 68 -3.43 17.68 -6.09
N SER A 69 -3.68 17.60 -4.79
CA SER A 69 -4.73 18.35 -4.11
C SER A 69 -4.40 18.53 -2.63
N VAL A 70 -4.89 19.62 -2.06
CA VAL A 70 -5.02 19.83 -0.63
C VAL A 70 -6.48 19.52 -0.32
N VAL A 71 -6.69 18.51 0.51
CA VAL A 71 -8.03 18.01 0.83
C VAL A 71 -8.65 18.90 1.90
N GLU A 72 -7.92 19.14 3.00
CA GLU A 72 -8.45 19.85 4.16
C GLU A 72 -7.31 20.30 5.09
N VAL A 73 -7.55 21.37 5.84
CA VAL A 73 -6.77 21.69 7.04
C VAL A 73 -7.63 21.33 8.25
N ALA A 74 -7.29 20.20 8.88
CA ALA A 74 -8.03 19.66 10.02
C ALA A 74 -7.09 19.45 11.22
N ASP A 75 -7.65 19.62 12.42
CA ASP A 75 -7.03 19.11 13.65
C ASP A 75 -7.30 17.60 13.75
N VAL A 76 -6.24 16.81 13.62
CA VAL A 76 -6.27 15.35 13.67
C VAL A 76 -5.57 14.80 14.91
N ALA A 77 -5.24 15.64 15.91
CA ALA A 77 -4.48 15.23 17.09
C ALA A 77 -5.19 14.15 17.92
N ARG A 78 -6.52 14.05 17.83
CA ARG A 78 -7.35 13.03 18.51
C ARG A 78 -7.83 11.91 17.58
N ALA A 79 -7.44 11.94 16.31
CA ALA A 79 -7.83 10.91 15.37
C ALA A 79 -7.06 9.60 15.66
N PRO A 80 -7.61 8.43 15.30
CA PRO A 80 -6.89 7.16 15.44
C PRO A 80 -5.56 7.21 14.69
N PHE A 81 -4.47 6.94 15.41
CA PHE A 81 -3.12 6.90 14.89
C PHE A 81 -2.58 5.47 14.94
N PHE A 82 -1.85 5.08 13.90
CA PHE A 82 -1.33 3.75 13.75
C PHE A 82 0.17 3.78 13.46
N LEU A 83 0.90 2.89 14.12
CA LEU A 83 2.30 2.63 13.80
C LEU A 83 2.41 1.82 12.51
N LEU A 84 3.50 2.04 11.77
CA LEU A 84 3.78 1.29 10.55
C LEU A 84 4.07 -0.18 10.89
N PRO A 85 3.56 -1.15 10.10
CA PRO A 85 3.85 -2.56 10.29
C PRO A 85 5.36 -2.86 10.15
N PRO A 86 5.89 -3.88 10.83
CA PRO A 86 7.27 -4.33 10.66
C PRO A 86 7.61 -4.63 9.19
N GLY A 87 8.86 -4.38 8.78
CA GLY A 87 9.32 -4.51 7.38
C GLY A 87 8.89 -3.34 6.49
N LEU A 88 7.65 -2.86 6.61
CA LEU A 88 7.24 -1.62 5.96
C LEU A 88 7.78 -0.40 6.70
N GLY A 89 7.80 -0.46 8.04
CA GLY A 89 8.42 0.54 8.90
C GLY A 89 9.87 0.81 8.50
N ASP A 90 10.68 -0.21 8.21
CA ASP A 90 12.09 0.01 7.84
C ASP A 90 12.25 0.84 6.55
N THR A 91 11.25 0.75 5.67
CA THR A 91 11.23 1.43 4.37
C THR A 91 10.62 2.83 4.46
N LEU A 92 9.56 3.01 5.25
CA LEU A 92 8.80 4.26 5.34
C LEU A 92 9.07 5.09 6.59
N ALA A 93 9.59 4.51 7.68
CA ALA A 93 9.87 5.22 8.93
C ALA A 93 10.80 6.43 8.79
N PRO A 94 11.78 6.45 7.86
CA PRO A 94 12.54 7.66 7.63
C PRO A 94 11.66 8.83 7.16
N LEU A 95 10.59 8.55 6.41
CA LEU A 95 9.74 9.54 5.75
C LEU A 95 8.43 9.80 6.49
N SER A 96 8.03 8.91 7.39
CA SER A 96 6.72 8.92 8.02
C SER A 96 6.74 8.46 9.48
N ARG A 97 6.00 9.17 10.34
CA ARG A 97 5.82 8.81 11.76
C ARG A 97 4.85 7.63 11.93
N GLY A 98 3.95 7.42 10.98
CA GLY A 98 2.81 6.50 11.10
C GLY A 98 1.69 6.90 10.15
N ALA A 99 0.47 6.49 10.47
CA ALA A 99 -0.70 6.89 9.70
C ALA A 99 -1.86 7.32 10.61
N VAL A 100 -2.63 8.29 10.14
CA VAL A 100 -3.80 8.82 10.83
C VAL A 100 -5.06 8.52 10.01
N LEU A 101 -6.12 8.05 10.69
CA LEU A 101 -7.42 7.81 10.07
C LEU A 101 -8.35 9.01 10.30
N HIS A 102 -8.73 9.69 9.23
CA HIS A 102 -9.64 10.83 9.28
C HIS A 102 -10.75 10.67 8.24
N LYS A 103 -12.02 10.77 8.66
CA LYS A 103 -13.21 10.60 7.80
C LYS A 103 -13.12 9.34 6.91
N ASP A 104 -12.82 8.21 7.54
CA ASP A 104 -12.65 6.90 6.89
C ASP A 104 -11.54 6.82 5.82
N ARG A 105 -10.62 7.79 5.81
CA ARG A 105 -9.48 7.85 4.91
C ARG A 105 -8.18 7.82 5.70
N LEU A 106 -7.26 6.94 5.31
CA LEU A 106 -5.97 6.80 5.97
C LEU A 106 -4.92 7.70 5.29
N TYR A 107 -4.22 8.50 6.08
CA TYR A 107 -3.18 9.43 5.65
C TYR A 107 -1.85 9.05 6.30
N LEU A 108 -0.78 8.90 5.52
CA LEU A 108 0.57 8.75 6.06
C LEU A 108 1.03 10.08 6.64
N GLU A 109 1.39 10.11 7.92
CA GLU A 109 1.93 11.31 8.53
C GLU A 109 3.39 11.47 8.10
N LEU A 110 3.66 12.44 7.23
CA LEU A 110 5.00 12.71 6.72
C LEU A 110 5.83 13.47 7.76
N ILE A 111 7.14 13.25 7.70
CA ILE A 111 8.15 14.05 8.40
C ILE A 111 8.73 15.02 7.36
N PRO A 112 8.31 16.30 7.34
CA PRO A 112 8.77 17.25 6.32
C PRO A 112 10.29 17.37 6.25
N GLU A 113 10.96 17.34 7.40
CA GLU A 113 12.41 17.49 7.53
C GLU A 113 13.18 16.30 6.95
N ALA A 114 12.52 15.16 6.80
CA ALA A 114 13.12 13.95 6.25
C ALA A 114 12.81 13.75 4.76
N LEU A 115 12.03 14.65 4.16
CA LEU A 115 11.81 14.62 2.72
C LEU A 115 13.15 14.86 1.99
N PRO A 116 13.45 14.07 0.96
CA PRO A 116 14.70 14.22 0.25
C PRO A 116 14.73 15.55 -0.50
N GLN A 117 15.94 16.09 -0.70
CA GLN A 117 16.17 17.33 -1.44
C GLN A 117 16.46 17.06 -2.94
N GLY A 118 16.18 15.84 -3.39
CA GLY A 118 16.40 15.33 -4.75
C GLY A 118 15.70 13.99 -4.91
N MET A 119 15.90 13.26 -6.01
CA MET A 119 15.27 11.94 -6.17
C MET A 119 15.65 11.01 -5.02
N ALA A 120 14.64 10.49 -4.31
CA ALA A 120 14.86 9.51 -3.26
C ALA A 120 15.60 8.27 -3.81
N PRO A 121 16.52 7.66 -3.05
CA PRO A 121 16.95 6.31 -3.35
C PRO A 121 15.72 5.40 -3.39
N LEU A 122 15.66 4.52 -4.40
CA LEU A 122 14.57 3.56 -4.56
C LEU A 122 14.38 2.81 -3.25
N LEU A 123 13.16 2.87 -2.70
CA LEU A 123 12.78 2.11 -1.52
C LEU A 123 13.07 0.62 -1.78
N GLN A 124 13.86 0.01 -0.89
CA GLN A 124 14.25 -1.39 -1.01
C GLN A 124 12.99 -2.25 -1.12
N THR A 125 12.98 -3.12 -2.13
CA THR A 125 11.88 -4.06 -2.30
C THR A 125 11.92 -5.07 -1.17
N LEU A 126 10.78 -5.28 -0.52
CA LEU A 126 10.59 -6.41 0.38
C LEU A 126 10.61 -7.70 -0.47
N GLN A 127 11.80 -8.26 -0.69
CA GLN A 127 11.96 -9.56 -1.31
C GLN A 127 11.77 -10.64 -0.24
N ARG A 128 10.72 -11.45 -0.40
CA ARG A 128 10.47 -12.62 0.44
C ARG A 128 10.71 -13.88 -0.40
N PRO A 129 11.36 -14.92 0.17
CA PRO A 129 11.41 -16.22 -0.48
C PRO A 129 9.99 -16.73 -0.75
N ILE A 130 9.77 -17.19 -1.98
CA ILE A 130 8.47 -17.74 -2.36
C ILE A 130 8.44 -19.22 -2.00
N HIS A 131 7.47 -19.57 -1.17
CA HIS A 131 7.18 -20.95 -0.82
C HIS A 131 5.79 -21.30 -1.33
N LEU A 132 5.70 -22.45 -2.00
CA LEU A 132 4.46 -22.99 -2.54
C LEU A 132 3.99 -24.14 -1.65
N ALA A 133 2.67 -24.28 -1.53
CA ALA A 133 2.07 -25.34 -0.75
C ALA A 133 2.43 -26.71 -1.35
N GLN A 134 2.88 -27.63 -0.50
CA GLN A 134 3.34 -28.95 -0.92
C GLN A 134 2.20 -29.97 -1.03
N THR A 135 1.09 -29.72 -0.36
CA THR A 135 -0.03 -30.65 -0.23
C THR A 135 -1.36 -29.94 -0.46
N PRO A 136 -2.36 -30.62 -1.06
CA PRO A 136 -3.67 -30.03 -1.26
C PRO A 136 -4.36 -29.80 0.09
N PRO A 137 -5.00 -28.64 0.29
CA PRO A 137 -5.79 -28.40 1.50
C PRO A 137 -7.13 -29.15 1.44
N GLU A 138 -7.64 -29.54 2.60
CA GLU A 138 -8.97 -30.14 2.71
C GLU A 138 -10.08 -29.16 2.28
N ARG A 139 -9.97 -27.92 2.76
CA ARG A 139 -10.86 -26.79 2.46
C ARG A 139 -10.03 -25.53 2.25
N ALA A 140 -10.37 -24.75 1.24
CA ALA A 140 -9.69 -23.50 0.95
C ALA A 140 -10.66 -22.42 0.50
N LEU A 141 -10.35 -21.17 0.86
CA LEU A 141 -10.91 -20.02 0.19
C LEU A 141 -10.18 -19.84 -1.14
N VAL A 142 -10.93 -19.74 -2.24
CA VAL A 142 -10.38 -19.42 -3.55
C VAL A 142 -10.80 -18.02 -3.95
N PHE A 143 -9.84 -17.28 -4.50
CA PHE A 143 -10.03 -15.93 -5.00
C PHE A 143 -9.24 -15.73 -6.29
N GLU A 144 -9.64 -14.73 -7.05
CA GLU A 144 -8.96 -14.26 -8.24
C GLU A 144 -8.19 -12.99 -7.89
N SER A 145 -6.93 -12.91 -8.31
CA SER A 145 -6.11 -11.70 -8.24
C SER A 145 -5.44 -11.47 -9.60
N GLN A 146 -5.63 -10.29 -10.18
CA GLN A 146 -5.15 -9.88 -11.51
C GLN A 146 -5.41 -10.93 -12.62
N GLY A 147 -6.59 -11.58 -12.59
CA GLY A 147 -6.97 -12.59 -13.60
C GLY A 147 -6.45 -14.00 -13.33
N ARG A 148 -5.71 -14.23 -12.23
CA ARG A 148 -5.20 -15.56 -11.84
C ARG A 148 -5.88 -16.07 -10.58
N LEU A 149 -6.14 -17.38 -10.53
CA LEU A 149 -6.73 -18.03 -9.36
C LEU A 149 -5.67 -18.36 -8.31
N PHE A 150 -5.96 -17.97 -7.08
CA PHE A 150 -5.19 -18.27 -5.89
C PHE A 150 -6.05 -18.92 -4.83
N GLY A 151 -5.43 -19.70 -3.96
CA GLY A 151 -6.10 -20.31 -2.83
C GLY A 151 -5.32 -20.18 -1.53
N LEU A 152 -6.07 -20.14 -0.43
CA LEU A 152 -5.54 -20.22 0.93
C LEU A 152 -6.30 -21.29 1.72
N PRO A 153 -5.60 -22.16 2.48
CA PRO A 153 -6.24 -23.03 3.45
C PRO A 153 -7.20 -22.22 4.32
N LEU A 154 -8.43 -22.70 4.45
CA LEU A 154 -9.48 -21.94 5.16
C LEU A 154 -9.10 -21.66 6.61
N SER A 155 -8.30 -22.54 7.22
CA SER A 155 -7.79 -22.37 8.59
C SER A 155 -6.87 -21.16 8.78
N LEU A 156 -6.32 -20.59 7.71
CA LEU A 156 -5.49 -19.38 7.76
C LEU A 156 -6.32 -18.10 7.51
N VAL A 157 -7.49 -18.23 6.90
CA VAL A 157 -8.32 -17.07 6.54
C VAL A 157 -9.04 -16.57 7.77
N SER A 158 -8.77 -15.31 8.12
CA SER A 158 -9.44 -14.61 9.21
C SER A 158 -10.74 -13.97 8.71
N GLN A 159 -10.66 -13.13 7.67
CA GLN A 159 -11.80 -12.39 7.13
C GLN A 159 -11.64 -12.06 5.64
N VAL A 160 -12.76 -11.76 4.97
CA VAL A 160 -12.78 -11.14 3.65
C VAL A 160 -13.47 -9.79 3.76
N LEU A 161 -12.80 -8.73 3.33
CA LEU A 161 -13.29 -7.35 3.43
C LEU A 161 -13.29 -6.69 2.07
N ALA A 162 -14.23 -5.76 1.84
CA ALA A 162 -14.10 -4.81 0.75
C ALA A 162 -13.01 -3.79 1.08
N ARG A 163 -12.27 -3.34 0.07
CA ARG A 163 -11.14 -2.39 0.22
C ARG A 163 -11.52 -1.12 1.00
N GLY A 164 -12.70 -0.58 0.74
CA GLY A 164 -13.18 0.68 1.33
C GLY A 164 -12.31 1.90 1.00
N GLU A 165 -12.63 3.04 1.59
CA GLU A 165 -11.84 4.27 1.44
C GLU A 165 -10.64 4.32 2.41
N SER A 166 -10.63 3.51 3.46
CA SER A 166 -9.59 3.53 4.49
C SER A 166 -8.28 2.89 4.02
N PHE A 167 -8.30 2.13 2.92
CA PHE A 167 -7.09 1.65 2.27
C PHE A 167 -6.27 2.82 1.70
N SER A 168 -4.99 2.89 2.05
CA SER A 168 -4.03 3.77 1.40
C SER A 168 -3.03 2.96 0.61
N MET A 169 -2.79 3.36 -0.62
CA MET A 169 -1.60 2.88 -1.31
C MET A 169 -0.32 3.48 -0.72
N LEU A 170 0.81 2.89 -1.10
CA LEU A 170 2.14 3.38 -0.76
C LEU A 170 2.75 4.25 -1.88
N PRO A 171 3.62 5.22 -1.53
CA PRO A 171 4.22 6.16 -2.49
C PRO A 171 5.07 5.47 -3.57
N ALA A 172 5.94 4.53 -3.15
CA ALA A 172 6.76 3.73 -4.05
C ALA A 172 6.15 2.34 -4.16
N ARG A 173 5.70 1.97 -5.36
CA ARG A 173 5.18 0.62 -5.65
C ARG A 173 6.30 -0.39 -5.91
N SER A 174 7.39 -0.31 -5.17
CA SER A 174 8.50 -1.25 -5.29
C SER A 174 8.19 -2.50 -4.45
N GLY A 175 7.97 -3.63 -5.12
CA GLY A 175 7.74 -4.93 -4.48
C GLY A 175 6.26 -5.32 -4.35
N PRO A 176 5.95 -6.31 -3.48
CA PRO A 176 4.67 -6.99 -3.52
C PRO A 176 3.55 -6.29 -2.73
N VAL A 177 3.87 -5.26 -1.94
CA VAL A 177 2.89 -4.55 -1.10
C VAL A 177 2.12 -3.55 -1.96
N ALA A 178 0.81 -3.75 -2.09
CA ALA A 178 -0.09 -2.85 -2.79
C ALA A 178 -0.46 -1.62 -1.93
N GLY A 179 -0.51 -1.78 -0.61
CA GLY A 179 -0.90 -0.72 0.30
C GLY A 179 -1.00 -1.15 1.75
N ILE A 180 -1.63 -0.31 2.55
CA ILE A 180 -1.94 -0.55 3.96
C ILE A 180 -3.43 -0.30 4.24
N PHE A 181 -3.98 -1.09 5.15
CA PHE A 181 -5.38 -1.05 5.53
C PHE A 181 -5.53 -1.08 7.05
N PRO A 182 -6.31 -0.17 7.68
CA PRO A 182 -6.55 -0.22 9.11
C PRO A 182 -7.63 -1.27 9.42
N HIS A 183 -7.30 -2.24 10.28
CA HIS A 183 -8.23 -3.25 10.77
C HIS A 183 -7.87 -3.67 12.19
N ALA A 184 -8.88 -3.81 13.06
CA ALA A 184 -8.69 -4.21 14.46
C ALA A 184 -7.61 -3.38 15.20
N GLN A 185 -7.64 -2.05 15.03
CA GLN A 185 -6.72 -1.08 15.67
C GLN A 185 -5.24 -1.18 15.25
N ILE A 186 -4.94 -1.94 14.20
CA ILE A 186 -3.59 -2.04 13.64
C ILE A 186 -3.61 -1.81 12.13
N LEU A 187 -2.45 -1.51 11.55
CA LEU A 187 -2.29 -1.49 10.10
C LEU A 187 -1.93 -2.86 9.58
N TRP A 188 -2.62 -3.27 8.53
CA TRP A 188 -2.39 -4.48 7.78
C TRP A 188 -1.66 -4.13 6.49
N PRO A 189 -0.44 -4.65 6.25
CA PRO A 189 0.14 -4.61 4.92
C PRO A 189 -0.68 -5.51 3.99
N VAL A 190 -1.08 -4.96 2.85
CA VAL A 190 -1.86 -5.69 1.84
C VAL A 190 -0.96 -5.96 0.64
N PHE A 191 -0.81 -7.23 0.29
CA PHE A 191 0.05 -7.72 -0.78
C PHE A 191 -0.78 -8.13 -2.00
N SER A 192 -0.25 -7.89 -3.20
CA SER A 192 -0.73 -8.56 -4.40
C SER A 192 -0.09 -9.95 -4.48
N ALA A 193 -0.91 -10.99 -4.60
CA ALA A 193 -0.41 -12.36 -4.74
C ALA A 193 0.40 -12.56 -6.04
N PRO A 194 -0.03 -12.02 -7.21
CA PRO A 194 0.81 -11.95 -8.41
C PRO A 194 2.13 -11.21 -8.17
N ALA A 195 2.12 -10.11 -7.41
CA ALA A 195 3.33 -9.34 -7.16
C ALA A 195 4.35 -10.05 -6.25
N LEU A 196 3.90 -10.96 -5.39
CA LEU A 196 4.80 -11.89 -4.70
C LEU A 196 5.56 -12.79 -5.70
N LEU A 197 4.98 -13.06 -6.87
CA LEU A 197 5.60 -13.86 -7.93
C LEU A 197 6.38 -13.00 -8.94
N GLY A 198 6.55 -11.71 -8.69
CA GLY A 198 7.32 -10.78 -9.52
C GLY A 198 6.50 -9.92 -10.47
N GLU A 199 5.16 -10.00 -10.43
CA GLU A 199 4.29 -9.08 -11.16
C GLU A 199 4.17 -7.72 -10.45
N ARG A 200 3.39 -6.79 -11.02
CA ARG A 200 3.20 -5.47 -10.41
C ARG A 200 2.15 -5.54 -9.30
N ALA A 201 2.42 -4.90 -8.17
CA ALA A 201 1.41 -4.75 -7.13
C ALA A 201 0.26 -3.83 -7.58
N GLU A 202 -0.96 -4.31 -7.43
CA GLU A 202 -2.19 -3.57 -7.73
C GLU A 202 -3.15 -3.64 -6.54
N ALA A 203 -3.91 -2.56 -6.36
CA ALA A 203 -4.97 -2.49 -5.37
C ALA A 203 -6.27 -3.03 -5.97
N GLU A 204 -6.81 -4.08 -5.37
CA GLU A 204 -8.02 -4.76 -5.86
C GLU A 204 -9.22 -4.49 -4.93
N PRO A 205 -10.47 -4.77 -5.35
CA PRO A 205 -11.68 -4.41 -4.60
C PRO A 205 -11.87 -5.14 -3.26
N PHE A 206 -11.23 -6.30 -3.07
CA PHE A 206 -11.34 -7.10 -1.86
C PHE A 206 -9.99 -7.43 -1.25
N PHE A 207 -9.99 -7.65 0.06
CA PHE A 207 -8.86 -8.14 0.83
C PHE A 207 -9.22 -9.45 1.53
N VAL A 208 -8.36 -10.45 1.40
CA VAL A 208 -8.37 -11.67 2.19
C VAL A 208 -7.36 -11.50 3.32
N LEU A 209 -7.85 -11.36 4.55
CA LEU A 209 -7.02 -11.20 5.74
C LEU A 209 -6.63 -12.57 6.31
N THR A 210 -5.36 -12.72 6.65
CA THR A 210 -4.75 -13.95 7.17
C THR A 210 -3.67 -13.61 8.19
N GLU A 211 -3.48 -14.51 9.16
CA GLU A 211 -2.52 -14.34 10.26
C GLU A 211 -1.44 -15.45 10.27
N PRO A 212 -0.67 -15.63 9.18
CA PRO A 212 0.37 -16.65 9.12
C PRO A 212 1.45 -16.36 10.16
N ALA A 213 1.78 -17.37 10.98
CA ALA A 213 2.84 -17.28 12.00
C ALA A 213 2.69 -16.06 12.96
N GLY A 214 1.47 -15.58 13.20
CA GLY A 214 1.20 -14.42 14.06
C GLY A 214 1.45 -13.06 13.40
N HIS A 215 1.68 -13.02 12.09
CA HIS A 215 1.83 -11.80 11.31
C HIS A 215 0.54 -11.45 10.57
N ASN A 216 0.13 -10.19 10.64
CA ASN A 216 -1.04 -9.70 9.91
C ASN A 216 -0.71 -9.48 8.44
N VAL A 217 -1.42 -10.19 7.56
CA VAL A 217 -1.20 -10.14 6.11
C VAL A 217 -2.55 -10.02 5.42
N GLY A 218 -2.72 -8.99 4.59
CA GLY A 218 -3.82 -8.92 3.64
C GLY A 218 -3.36 -9.38 2.25
N LEU A 219 -4.18 -10.12 1.52
CA LEU A 219 -3.98 -10.36 0.09
C LEU A 219 -5.05 -9.62 -0.72
N CYS A 220 -4.64 -8.92 -1.77
CA CYS A 220 -5.55 -8.35 -2.76
C CYS A 220 -6.31 -9.45 -3.50
N ALA A 221 -7.58 -9.18 -3.79
CA ALA A 221 -8.42 -10.03 -4.61
C ALA A 221 -9.36 -9.19 -5.48
N ASN A 222 -9.35 -9.45 -6.78
CA ASN A 222 -10.34 -8.96 -7.73
C ASN A 222 -11.73 -9.52 -7.43
N ARG A 223 -11.78 -10.81 -7.09
CA ARG A 223 -13.03 -11.51 -6.76
C ARG A 223 -12.76 -12.64 -5.78
N VAL A 224 -13.66 -12.85 -4.83
CA VAL A 224 -13.66 -14.05 -3.97
C VAL A 224 -14.68 -15.04 -4.51
N LEU A 225 -14.23 -16.25 -4.88
CA LEU A 225 -15.08 -17.29 -5.45
C LEU A 225 -15.81 -18.09 -4.35
N GLY A 226 -15.24 -18.14 -3.15
CA GLY A 226 -15.82 -18.80 -1.98
C GLY A 226 -14.95 -19.93 -1.48
N VAL A 227 -15.55 -20.81 -0.68
CA VAL A 227 -14.86 -21.96 -0.08
C VAL A 227 -15.11 -23.20 -0.90
N LEU A 228 -14.03 -23.84 -1.35
CA LEU A 228 -14.06 -25.12 -2.05
C LEU A 228 -13.35 -26.21 -1.25
N GLN A 229 -13.50 -27.45 -1.70
CA GLN A 229 -12.99 -28.66 -1.04
C GLN A 229 -12.63 -29.71 -2.09
N ARG A 230 -11.96 -30.79 -1.65
CA ARG A 230 -11.50 -31.90 -2.51
C ARG A 230 -10.49 -31.41 -3.57
N PHE A 231 -9.46 -30.72 -3.09
CA PHE A 231 -8.38 -30.30 -3.95
C PHE A 231 -7.50 -31.48 -4.35
N GLU A 232 -7.12 -31.52 -5.62
CA GLU A 232 -6.18 -32.48 -6.18
C GLU A 232 -4.99 -31.74 -6.78
N ALA A 233 -3.79 -32.29 -6.57
CA ALA A 233 -2.56 -31.74 -7.12
C ALA A 233 -2.57 -31.84 -8.65
N THR A 234 -2.08 -30.80 -9.32
CA THR A 234 -1.75 -30.86 -10.74
C THR A 234 -0.30 -31.29 -10.95
N GLU A 235 0.16 -31.31 -12.20
CA GLU A 235 1.58 -31.52 -12.52
C GLU A 235 2.45 -30.32 -12.08
N ALA A 236 1.85 -29.13 -11.95
CA ALA A 236 2.55 -27.92 -11.56
C ALA A 236 2.64 -27.81 -10.03
N HIS A 237 3.83 -27.46 -9.54
CA HIS A 237 4.07 -27.36 -8.12
C HIS A 237 3.24 -26.24 -7.47
N GLY A 238 2.55 -26.55 -6.37
CA GLY A 238 1.71 -25.59 -5.66
C GLY A 238 0.37 -25.28 -6.33
N GLU A 239 0.06 -25.93 -7.45
CA GLU A 239 -1.23 -25.76 -8.13
C GLU A 239 -2.17 -26.92 -7.82
N PHE A 240 -3.42 -26.56 -7.54
CA PHE A 240 -4.46 -27.53 -7.21
C PHE A 240 -5.74 -27.21 -7.97
N THR A 241 -6.47 -28.25 -8.35
CA THR A 241 -7.81 -28.17 -8.95
C THR A 241 -8.86 -28.67 -7.99
N ALA A 242 -10.10 -28.21 -8.13
CA ALA A 242 -11.24 -28.66 -7.35
C ALA A 242 -12.53 -28.55 -8.18
N PRO A 243 -13.56 -29.35 -7.88
CA PRO A 243 -14.87 -29.21 -8.51
C PRO A 243 -15.40 -27.77 -8.40
N GLY A 244 -15.80 -27.19 -9.52
CA GLY A 244 -16.31 -25.81 -9.60
C GLY A 244 -15.26 -24.76 -9.96
N LEU A 245 -13.97 -25.11 -10.06
CA LEU A 245 -12.96 -24.22 -10.62
C LEU A 245 -12.92 -24.28 -12.15
N THR A 246 -12.68 -23.13 -12.77
CA THR A 246 -12.48 -23.00 -14.22
C THR A 246 -11.04 -23.30 -14.66
N GLY A 247 -10.13 -23.49 -13.70
CA GLY A 247 -8.72 -23.78 -13.92
C GLY A 247 -7.98 -24.05 -12.60
N PRO A 248 -6.68 -24.37 -12.64
CA PRO A 248 -5.90 -24.57 -11.43
C PRO A 248 -5.77 -23.28 -10.62
N ALA A 249 -5.79 -23.40 -9.30
CA ALA A 249 -5.50 -22.31 -8.37
C ALA A 249 -4.11 -22.53 -7.75
N LEU A 250 -3.32 -21.45 -7.65
CA LEU A 250 -2.00 -21.48 -7.02
C LEU A 250 -2.10 -21.22 -5.51
N PHE A 251 -1.40 -22.02 -4.72
CA PHE A 251 -1.37 -21.91 -3.26
C PHE A 251 0.03 -21.54 -2.77
N LEU A 252 0.12 -20.38 -2.12
CA LEU A 252 1.33 -19.92 -1.43
C LEU A 252 1.36 -20.49 -0.01
N ASP A 253 2.54 -20.91 0.44
CA ASP A 253 2.80 -21.35 1.82
C ASP A 253 3.10 -20.12 2.69
N LEU A 254 2.03 -19.36 3.00
CA LEU A 254 2.16 -18.13 3.79
C LEU A 254 2.82 -18.35 5.15
N PRO A 255 2.50 -19.40 5.95
CA PRO A 255 3.18 -19.64 7.22
C PRO A 255 4.71 -19.67 7.08
N ARG A 256 5.22 -20.30 6.02
CA ARG A 256 6.66 -20.37 5.75
C ARG A 256 7.24 -19.08 5.16
N MET A 257 6.46 -18.32 4.40
CA MET A 257 6.88 -17.04 3.83
C MET A 257 6.98 -15.91 4.88
N PHE A 258 6.24 -16.04 5.98
CA PHE A 258 6.12 -15.03 7.03
C PHE A 258 6.63 -15.49 8.41
N SER A 259 7.25 -16.67 8.49
CA SER A 259 7.97 -17.15 9.70
C SER A 259 9.32 -16.50 9.90
#